data_AF-A0A917P589-F1
#
_entry.id   AF-A0A917P589-F1
#
_cell.length_a   1.000
_cell.length_b   1.000
_cell.length_c   1.000
_cell.angle_alpha   90.00
_cell.angle_beta   90.00
_cell.angle_gamma   90.00
#
_symmetry.space_group_name_H-M   'P 1'
#
loop_
_entity.id
_entity.type
_entity.pdbx_description
1 polymer ?
#
loop_
_entity_poly.entity_id
_entity_poly.type
_entity_poly.pdbx_seq_one_letter_code
_entity_poly.pdbx_strand_id
1 'polypeptide(L)'
;MRRVRRRRRAATGTVIVAAAVALLGGCGIQGTDVIAAGGPASFQAFLDREYDMLLFFRSPDGGLSPVIRSTAVSAAFGEGYVEAGAVETDGPVPTEKVVTTLLAGPRKEDRVAGLSTSLPLVRGGKVEVEPSPGGGVTARLPFALAGLDSTALRQLTCTIAYSQDADGQVVVTLTGQDGASRSGTCGLAPGDTGNVPAATGTGARSPWPGTPG
;
A
#
# COMPACT_ATOMS: atom_id res chain seq x y z
N MET A 1 -73.72 33.14 -72.05
CA MET A 1 -72.72 33.64 -73.02
C MET A 1 -71.78 32.49 -73.42
N ARG A 2 -71.51 32.31 -74.71
CA ARG A 2 -70.65 31.25 -75.30
C ARG A 2 -69.15 31.64 -75.27
N ARG A 3 -68.25 30.73 -74.90
CA ARG A 3 -67.19 30.07 -75.74
C ARG A 3 -66.05 29.51 -74.86
N VAL A 4 -65.76 28.20 -74.91
CA VAL A 4 -64.59 27.52 -75.56
C VAL A 4 -63.26 27.81 -74.82
N ARG A 5 -62.52 26.87 -74.20
CA ARG A 5 -61.72 25.78 -74.81
C ARG A 5 -61.34 24.65 -73.82
N ARG A 6 -61.30 23.43 -74.37
CA ARG A 6 -60.66 22.21 -73.83
C ARG A 6 -59.13 22.27 -73.90
N ARG A 7 -58.44 21.55 -73.00
CA ARG A 7 -57.37 20.53 -73.23
C ARG A 7 -56.73 20.18 -71.86
N ARG A 8 -57.06 19.04 -71.24
CA ARG A 8 -56.39 17.71 -71.31
C ARG A 8 -54.87 17.73 -71.17
N ARG A 9 -54.34 17.29 -70.01
CA ARG A 9 -53.25 16.30 -69.79
C ARG A 9 -53.49 15.68 -68.40
N ALA A 10 -53.92 14.41 -68.29
CA ALA A 10 -53.11 13.18 -68.18
C ALA A 10 -52.14 13.25 -66.97
N ALA A 11 -52.52 12.72 -65.81
CA ALA A 11 -52.31 11.34 -65.35
C ALA A 11 -50.85 11.05 -64.97
N THR A 12 -50.58 10.91 -63.67
CA THR A 12 -49.46 10.23 -62.96
C THR A 12 -49.40 10.84 -61.55
N GLY A 13 -49.29 10.13 -60.43
CA GLY A 13 -49.19 8.71 -60.15
C GLY A 13 -49.29 8.57 -58.62
N THR A 14 -49.95 7.50 -58.20
CA THR A 14 -49.62 6.65 -57.04
C THR A 14 -48.83 7.25 -55.87
N VAL A 15 -49.45 7.13 -54.68
CA VAL A 15 -48.86 6.56 -53.44
C VAL A 15 -47.58 7.26 -52.96
N ILE A 16 -47.59 7.95 -51.82
CA ILE A 16 -47.14 7.37 -50.55
C ILE A 16 -47.84 8.12 -49.41
N VAL A 17 -48.80 7.43 -48.80
CA VAL A 17 -49.20 7.60 -47.40
C VAL A 17 -48.11 6.95 -46.54
N ALA A 18 -47.84 7.52 -45.36
CA ALA A 18 -46.93 7.03 -44.31
C ALA A 18 -45.50 7.62 -44.27
N ALA A 19 -45.39 8.95 -44.31
CA ALA A 19 -44.17 9.64 -43.89
C ALA A 19 -44.50 10.73 -42.86
N ALA A 20 -44.82 10.35 -41.61
CA ALA A 20 -44.98 11.35 -40.53
C ALA A 20 -44.83 10.87 -39.07
N VAL A 21 -44.62 9.58 -38.74
CA VAL A 21 -44.63 9.12 -37.32
C VAL A 21 -43.46 8.20 -36.95
N ALA A 22 -42.33 8.24 -37.66
CA ALA A 22 -41.14 7.44 -37.34
C ALA A 22 -39.93 8.28 -36.89
N LEU A 23 -40.15 9.47 -36.32
CA LEU A 23 -39.08 10.40 -35.89
C LEU A 23 -38.91 10.48 -34.35
N LEU A 24 -39.25 9.42 -33.61
CA LEU A 24 -39.15 9.41 -32.14
C LEU A 24 -38.54 8.12 -31.55
N GLY A 25 -37.71 7.39 -32.32
CA GLY A 25 -36.88 6.29 -31.82
C GLY A 25 -35.41 6.68 -31.89
N GLY A 26 -34.77 6.83 -30.73
CA GLY A 26 -33.47 7.48 -30.57
C GLY A 26 -32.32 6.90 -31.40
N CYS A 27 -31.39 7.78 -31.80
CA CYS A 27 -30.05 7.37 -32.17
C CYS A 27 -29.37 6.81 -30.92
N GLY A 28 -29.35 5.48 -30.80
CA GLY A 28 -28.65 4.76 -29.75
C GLY A 28 -27.16 5.06 -29.80
N ILE A 29 -26.70 5.96 -28.94
CA ILE A 29 -25.30 5.98 -28.54
C ILE A 29 -25.13 4.76 -27.65
N GLN A 30 -24.56 3.69 -28.22
CA GLN A 30 -24.00 2.60 -27.43
C GLN A 30 -23.06 3.26 -26.42
N GLY A 31 -23.36 3.12 -25.13
CA GLY A 31 -22.42 3.55 -24.10
C GLY A 31 -21.10 2.89 -24.42
N THR A 32 -20.11 3.66 -24.84
CA THR A 32 -18.75 3.15 -25.00
C THR A 32 -18.35 2.73 -23.60
N ASP A 33 -18.03 1.46 -23.44
CA ASP A 33 -17.57 0.93 -22.16
C ASP A 33 -16.51 1.85 -21.58
N VAL A 34 -16.63 2.11 -20.28
CA VAL A 34 -15.63 2.88 -19.54
C VAL A 34 -14.35 2.07 -19.59
N ILE A 35 -13.42 2.44 -20.46
CA ILE A 35 -12.06 1.92 -20.39
C ILE A 35 -11.49 2.45 -19.07
N ALA A 36 -11.16 1.55 -18.15
CA ALA A 36 -10.51 1.91 -16.90
C ALA A 36 -9.25 2.73 -17.23
N ALA A 37 -9.29 4.02 -16.93
CA ALA A 37 -8.21 4.95 -17.22
C ALA A 37 -7.08 4.71 -16.23
N GLY A 38 -6.21 3.74 -16.55
CA GLY A 38 -4.96 3.47 -15.84
C GLY A 38 -5.13 2.95 -14.41
N GLY A 39 -4.41 1.90 -14.07
CA GLY A 39 -4.09 1.65 -12.67
C GLY A 39 -3.32 2.85 -12.09
N PRO A 40 -3.31 3.05 -10.76
CA PRO A 40 -2.47 4.07 -10.15
C PRO A 40 -1.04 3.91 -10.65
N ALA A 41 -0.35 5.01 -10.93
CA ALA A 41 1.07 4.99 -11.22
C ALA A 41 1.80 4.42 -9.99
N SER A 42 2.26 3.18 -10.10
CA SER A 42 3.13 2.58 -9.09
C SER A 42 4.53 3.17 -9.27
N PHE A 43 4.83 4.24 -8.53
CA PHE A 43 6.23 4.59 -8.30
C PHE A 43 6.77 3.55 -7.32
N GLN A 44 7.61 2.64 -7.81
CA GLN A 44 8.60 2.02 -6.94
C GLN A 44 9.46 3.18 -6.46
N ALA A 45 9.20 3.68 -5.25
CA ALA A 45 10.16 4.53 -4.59
C ALA A 45 11.49 3.79 -4.68
N PHE A 46 12.48 4.39 -5.34
CA PHE A 46 13.76 3.76 -5.63
C PHE A 46 14.47 3.52 -4.31
N LEU A 47 14.17 2.37 -3.68
CA LEU A 47 14.81 1.90 -2.47
C LEU A 47 16.06 1.16 -2.93
N ASP A 48 17.21 1.80 -2.77
CA ASP A 48 18.50 1.17 -3.02
C ASP A 48 18.86 0.34 -1.78
N ARG A 49 18.79 -0.99 -1.83
CA ARG A 49 18.92 -1.84 -0.64
C ARG A 49 20.34 -1.85 -0.06
N GLU A 50 21.32 -1.43 -0.85
CA GLU A 50 22.70 -1.28 -0.42
C GLU A 50 22.86 -0.06 0.49
N TYR A 51 22.08 1.02 0.26
CA TYR A 51 22.25 2.27 0.99
C TYR A 51 21.02 2.72 1.78
N ASP A 52 19.83 2.24 1.47
CA ASP A 52 18.57 2.68 2.04
C ASP A 52 17.96 1.64 2.98
N MET A 53 17.33 2.17 4.02
CA MET A 53 16.58 1.44 5.02
C MET A 53 15.11 1.81 4.90
N LEU A 54 14.21 0.82 4.93
CA LEU A 54 12.78 1.03 5.03
C LEU A 54 12.34 0.89 6.49
N LEU A 55 11.99 2.01 7.12
CA LEU A 55 11.53 2.06 8.51
C LEU A 55 10.02 2.23 8.56
N PHE A 56 9.33 1.43 9.35
CA PHE A 56 7.90 1.62 9.56
C PHE A 56 7.67 2.46 10.81
N PHE A 57 7.02 3.61 10.69
CA PHE A 57 6.63 4.45 11.83
C PHE A 57 5.11 4.44 12.00
N ARG A 58 4.65 4.76 13.21
CA ARG A 58 3.22 4.86 13.49
C ARG A 58 2.67 6.16 12.92
N SER A 59 1.67 6.07 12.07
CA SER A 59 0.92 7.22 11.55
C SER A 59 -0.17 7.69 12.53
N PRO A 60 -0.69 8.93 12.38
CA PRO A 60 -1.71 9.49 13.27
C PRO A 60 -3.01 8.66 13.37
N ASP A 61 -3.36 7.95 12.30
CA ASP A 61 -4.49 7.02 12.22
C ASP A 61 -4.27 5.71 12.98
N GLY A 62 -3.08 5.50 13.55
CA GLY A 62 -2.70 4.29 14.28
C GLY A 62 -2.11 3.18 13.41
N GLY A 63 -2.06 3.38 12.09
CA GLY A 63 -1.44 2.48 11.12
C GLY A 63 0.09 2.55 11.14
N LEU A 64 0.71 1.83 10.19
CA LEU A 64 2.14 1.91 9.93
C LEU A 64 2.37 2.60 8.58
N SER A 65 3.27 3.58 8.58
CA SER A 65 3.69 4.32 7.40
C SER A 65 5.17 4.05 7.12
N PRO A 66 5.54 3.59 5.91
CA PRO A 66 6.93 3.35 5.54
C PRO A 66 7.67 4.66 5.28
N VAL A 67 8.92 4.74 5.76
CA VAL A 67 9.83 5.87 5.55
C VAL A 67 11.18 5.35 5.10
N ILE A 68 11.66 5.87 3.97
CA ILE A 68 12.98 5.54 3.42
C ILE A 68 14.04 6.40 4.11
N ARG A 69 15.15 5.76 4.49
CA ARG A 69 16.31 6.39 5.12
C ARG A 69 17.60 5.90 4.50
N SER A 70 18.32 6.78 3.85
CA SER A 70 19.68 6.50 3.38
C SER A 70 20.66 6.47 4.56
N THR A 71 21.56 5.49 4.53
CA THR A 71 22.76 5.37 5.37
C THR A 71 23.89 6.24 4.83
N ALA A 72 23.93 6.45 3.52
CA ALA A 72 24.77 7.45 2.89
C ALA A 72 24.36 8.83 3.42
N VAL A 73 25.28 9.50 4.09
CA VAL A 73 25.16 10.94 4.31
C VAL A 73 25.02 11.53 2.94
N SER A 74 23.87 12.14 2.66
CA SER A 74 23.60 12.80 1.39
C SER A 74 24.81 13.67 1.11
N ALA A 75 25.64 13.29 0.13
CA ALA A 75 26.66 14.17 -0.39
C ALA A 75 25.86 15.35 -0.92
N ALA A 76 25.76 16.41 -0.12
CA ALA A 76 25.16 17.65 -0.55
C ALA A 76 25.93 18.03 -1.81
N PHE A 77 25.24 18.04 -2.95
CA PHE A 77 25.77 18.65 -4.16
C PHE A 77 25.90 20.14 -3.85
N GLY A 78 27.05 20.54 -3.33
CA GLY A 78 27.30 21.88 -2.81
C GLY A 78 28.39 21.86 -1.74
N GLU A 79 29.63 22.04 -2.20
CA GLU A 79 30.78 22.62 -1.50
C GLU A 79 30.87 22.44 0.04
N GLY A 80 31.77 21.55 0.45
CA GLY A 80 32.22 21.46 1.83
C GLY A 80 32.39 20.01 2.24
N TYR A 81 33.60 19.49 2.00
CA TYR A 81 34.07 18.19 2.46
C TYR A 81 33.87 18.10 3.97
N VAL A 82 32.77 17.48 4.38
CA VAL A 82 32.66 16.90 5.70
C VAL A 82 33.16 15.48 5.52
N GLU A 83 34.29 15.14 6.13
CA GLU A 83 34.73 13.76 6.28
C GLU A 83 33.73 13.06 7.21
N ALA A 84 32.55 12.77 6.67
CA ALA A 84 31.59 11.90 7.29
C ALA A 84 32.16 10.50 7.06
N GLY A 85 32.62 9.87 8.14
CA GLY A 85 32.99 8.46 8.15
C GLY A 85 31.79 7.63 7.70
N ALA A 86 31.65 7.47 6.38
CA ALA A 86 30.98 6.35 5.81
C ALA A 86 31.73 5.15 6.37
N VAL A 87 31.09 4.43 7.27
CA VAL A 87 31.46 3.03 7.40
C VAL A 87 31.03 2.46 6.06
N GLU A 88 31.98 2.35 5.13
CA GLU A 88 31.81 1.56 3.92
C GLU A 88 31.61 0.12 4.38
N THR A 89 30.39 -0.22 4.75
CA THR A 89 29.97 -1.61 4.85
C THR A 89 29.79 -2.08 3.43
N ASP A 90 30.72 -2.90 2.97
CA ASP A 90 30.63 -3.62 1.71
C ASP A 90 29.43 -4.59 1.81
N GLY A 91 28.30 -4.24 1.17
CA GLY A 91 27.07 -5.03 1.16
C GLY A 91 25.81 -4.31 1.70
N PRO A 92 24.66 -5.01 1.73
CA PRO A 92 23.38 -4.46 2.17
C PRO A 92 23.44 -3.91 3.60
N VAL A 93 22.60 -2.91 3.89
CA VAL A 93 22.53 -2.32 5.24
C VAL A 93 22.21 -3.41 6.27
N PRO A 94 23.05 -3.62 7.31
CA PRO A 94 22.81 -4.64 8.33
C PRO A 94 21.49 -4.41 9.06
N THR A 95 20.72 -5.47 9.32
CA THR A 95 19.40 -5.35 9.99
C THR A 95 19.50 -4.77 11.40
N GLU A 96 20.59 -5.01 12.13
CA GLU A 96 20.86 -4.35 13.41
C GLU A 96 20.89 -2.81 13.26
N LYS A 97 21.47 -2.31 12.17
CA LYS A 97 21.52 -0.87 11.88
C LYS A 97 20.12 -0.33 11.59
N VAL A 98 19.31 -1.09 10.86
CA VAL A 98 17.91 -0.73 10.57
C VAL A 98 17.11 -0.63 11.88
N VAL A 99 17.19 -1.65 12.74
CA VAL A 99 16.45 -1.69 14.01
C VAL A 99 16.94 -0.61 14.97
N THR A 100 18.24 -0.40 15.10
CA THR A 100 18.76 0.69 15.96
C THR A 100 18.32 2.06 15.47
N THR A 101 18.23 2.27 14.15
CA THR A 101 17.70 3.52 13.58
C THR A 101 16.20 3.67 13.86
N LEU A 102 15.42 2.59 13.78
CA LEU A 102 14.00 2.59 14.16
C LEU A 102 13.80 2.98 15.63
N LEU A 103 14.62 2.42 16.53
CA LEU A 103 14.56 2.68 17.98
C LEU A 103 14.98 4.10 18.36
N ALA A 104 15.79 4.77 17.54
CA ALA A 104 16.05 6.20 17.69
C ALA A 104 14.81 7.07 17.42
N GLY A 105 13.79 6.50 16.75
CA GLY A 105 12.52 7.12 16.47
C GLY A 105 12.49 7.98 15.19
N PRO A 106 11.31 8.53 14.86
CA PRO A 106 11.13 9.39 13.69
C PRO A 106 11.96 10.68 13.81
N ARG A 107 12.45 11.20 12.69
CA ARG A 107 13.18 12.49 12.63
C ARG A 107 12.25 13.68 12.80
N LYS A 108 12.78 14.91 12.84
CA LYS A 108 11.97 16.11 13.07
C LYS A 108 10.94 16.31 11.96
N GLU A 109 11.34 16.10 10.72
CA GLU A 109 10.52 16.15 9.52
C GLU A 109 9.36 15.15 9.57
N ASP A 110 9.61 13.91 9.99
CA ASP A 110 8.59 12.86 10.15
C ASP A 110 7.56 13.25 11.21
N ARG A 111 8.04 13.77 12.35
CA ARG A 111 7.18 14.20 13.45
C ARG A 111 6.30 15.38 13.05
N VAL A 112 6.82 16.29 12.22
CA VAL A 112 6.01 17.38 11.63
C VAL A 112 4.93 16.82 10.69
N ALA A 113 5.21 15.72 10.00
CA ALA A 113 4.19 14.97 9.24
C ALA A 113 3.26 14.10 10.11
N GLY A 114 3.37 14.19 11.44
CA GLY A 114 2.53 13.45 12.39
C GLY A 114 2.99 12.01 12.67
N LEU A 115 4.13 11.58 12.12
CA LEU A 115 4.65 10.25 12.39
C LEU A 115 5.24 10.16 13.80
N SER A 116 5.00 9.03 14.43
CA SER A 116 5.43 8.71 15.80
C SER A 116 6.00 7.29 15.85
N THR A 117 6.44 6.84 17.03
CA THR A 117 6.78 5.44 17.26
C THR A 117 6.02 4.90 18.45
N SER A 118 5.59 3.64 18.37
CA SER A 118 5.04 2.90 19.52
C SER A 118 6.14 2.20 20.34
N LEU A 119 7.41 2.38 20.00
CA LEU A 119 8.53 1.68 20.64
C LEU A 119 9.06 2.46 21.85
N PRO A 120 9.55 1.74 22.89
CA PRO A 120 10.23 2.38 24.00
C PRO A 120 11.47 3.14 23.52
N LEU A 121 11.70 4.31 24.10
CA LEU A 121 12.95 5.02 23.87
C LEU A 121 14.08 4.29 24.62
N VAL A 122 15.01 3.69 23.87
CA VAL A 122 16.13 2.96 24.44
C VAL A 122 17.39 3.83 24.41
N ARG A 123 18.05 3.99 25.56
CA ARG A 123 19.35 4.66 25.67
C ARG A 123 20.44 3.63 25.97
N GLY A 124 20.79 2.83 24.97
CA GLY A 124 21.83 1.81 25.05
C GLY A 124 21.32 0.37 25.00
N GLY A 125 22.25 -0.59 25.00
CA GLY A 125 21.95 -2.00 24.76
C GLY A 125 22.16 -2.40 23.30
N LYS A 126 22.44 -3.69 23.09
CA LYS A 126 22.77 -4.24 21.78
C LYS A 126 21.52 -4.87 21.16
N VAL A 127 21.29 -4.56 19.89
CA VAL A 127 20.41 -5.34 19.02
C VAL A 127 21.25 -6.42 18.37
N GLU A 128 20.79 -7.65 18.39
CA GLU A 128 21.43 -8.78 17.70
C GLU A 128 20.43 -9.43 16.77
N VAL A 129 20.83 -9.72 15.54
CA VAL A 129 19.99 -10.38 14.55
C VAL A 129 20.72 -11.60 14.02
N GLU A 130 20.06 -12.74 14.11
CA GLU A 130 20.63 -14.02 13.67
C GLU A 130 19.67 -14.74 12.72
N PRO A 131 20.18 -15.43 11.69
CA PRO A 131 19.38 -16.36 10.91
C PRO A 131 18.76 -17.42 11.82
N SER A 132 17.49 -17.74 11.57
CA SER A 132 16.81 -18.84 12.25
C SER A 132 16.93 -20.13 11.43
N PRO A 133 17.11 -21.31 12.06
CA PRO A 133 17.25 -22.60 11.36
C PRO A 133 16.12 -22.97 10.38
N GLY A 134 14.96 -22.29 10.45
CA GLY A 134 13.81 -22.49 9.58
C GLY A 134 13.63 -21.47 8.44
N GLY A 135 14.65 -20.69 8.10
CA GLY A 135 14.57 -19.69 7.00
C GLY A 135 13.93 -18.35 7.41
N GLY A 136 13.92 -18.06 8.70
CA GLY A 136 13.49 -16.77 9.26
C GLY A 136 14.65 -16.00 9.89
N VAL A 137 14.33 -14.98 10.68
CA VAL A 137 15.31 -14.26 11.51
C VAL A 137 14.87 -14.17 12.95
N THR A 138 15.84 -14.18 13.85
CA THR A 138 15.63 -13.92 15.27
C THR A 138 16.32 -12.61 15.65
N ALA A 139 15.56 -11.64 16.15
CA ALA A 139 16.06 -10.36 16.63
C ALA A 139 15.97 -10.30 18.16
N ARG A 140 17.10 -10.13 18.83
CA ARG A 140 17.18 -9.90 20.27
C ARG A 140 17.22 -8.40 20.54
N LEU A 141 16.25 -7.93 21.32
CA LEU A 141 15.99 -6.50 21.55
C LEU A 141 16.46 -6.09 22.95
N PRO A 142 16.94 -4.85 23.11
CA PRO A 142 17.48 -4.34 24.38
C PRO A 142 16.39 -3.85 25.36
N PHE A 143 15.17 -4.39 25.28
CA PHE A 143 14.06 -4.05 26.18
C PHE A 143 13.09 -5.23 26.31
N ALA A 144 12.17 -5.12 27.27
CA ALA A 144 11.15 -6.13 27.52
C ALA A 144 10.09 -6.16 26.40
N LEU A 145 9.76 -7.36 25.90
CA LEU A 145 8.73 -7.53 24.87
C LEU A 145 7.31 -7.65 25.45
N ALA A 146 7.16 -8.14 26.68
CA ALA A 146 5.85 -8.45 27.26
C ALA A 146 4.91 -7.22 27.36
N GLY A 147 5.46 -6.01 27.44
CA GLY A 147 4.71 -4.76 27.55
C GLY A 147 4.39 -4.07 26.23
N LEU A 148 4.80 -4.63 25.08
CA LEU A 148 4.55 -4.00 23.78
C LEU A 148 3.13 -4.25 23.29
N ASP A 149 2.50 -3.18 22.78
CA ASP A 149 1.23 -3.29 22.08
C ASP A 149 1.39 -3.92 20.67
N SER A 150 0.26 -4.27 20.05
CA SER A 150 0.26 -4.91 18.73
C SER A 150 0.87 -4.02 17.63
N THR A 151 0.76 -2.69 17.74
CA THR A 151 1.34 -1.76 16.77
C THR A 151 2.85 -1.71 16.91
N ALA A 152 3.38 -1.68 18.13
CA ALA A 152 4.81 -1.76 18.41
C ALA A 152 5.43 -3.06 17.88
N LEU A 153 4.77 -4.20 18.12
CA LEU A 153 5.21 -5.50 17.59
C LEU A 153 5.20 -5.50 16.06
N ARG A 154 4.12 -5.03 15.42
CA ARG A 154 4.07 -4.89 13.95
C ARG A 154 5.14 -3.94 13.42
N GLN A 155 5.38 -2.82 14.11
CA GLN A 155 6.38 -1.82 13.72
C GLN A 155 7.78 -2.47 13.62
N LEU A 156 8.16 -3.24 14.64
CA LEU A 156 9.41 -4.02 14.66
C LEU A 156 9.42 -5.10 13.59
N THR A 157 8.39 -5.96 13.57
CA THR A 157 8.30 -7.10 12.64
C THR A 157 8.38 -6.64 11.19
N CYS A 158 7.64 -5.61 10.78
CA CYS A 158 7.66 -5.12 9.41
C CYS A 158 9.00 -4.47 9.03
N THR A 159 9.59 -3.70 9.93
CA THR A 159 10.91 -3.09 9.67
C THR A 159 11.99 -4.16 9.48
N ILE A 160 12.00 -5.20 10.32
CA ILE A 160 12.95 -6.31 10.21
C ILE A 160 12.65 -7.18 8.99
N ALA A 161 11.38 -7.43 8.68
CA ALA A 161 11.03 -8.28 7.56
C ALA A 161 11.45 -7.64 6.23
N TYR A 162 11.19 -6.34 6.06
CA TYR A 162 11.58 -5.60 4.87
C TYR A 162 13.07 -5.30 4.79
N SER A 163 13.85 -5.39 5.86
CA SER A 163 15.32 -5.31 5.73
C SER A 163 15.93 -6.61 5.21
N GLN A 164 15.27 -7.75 5.47
CA GLN A 164 15.73 -9.07 5.06
C GLN A 164 15.22 -9.51 3.67
N ASP A 165 14.01 -9.08 3.31
CA ASP A 165 13.31 -9.52 2.11
C ASP A 165 12.64 -8.35 1.39
N ALA A 166 12.56 -8.44 0.05
CA ALA A 166 11.95 -7.41 -0.77
C ALA A 166 10.45 -7.26 -0.49
N ASP A 167 9.79 -8.40 -0.29
CA ASP A 167 8.35 -8.53 -0.14
C ASP A 167 7.91 -8.55 1.34
N GLY A 168 8.86 -8.47 2.28
CA GLY A 168 8.60 -8.48 3.72
C GLY A 168 8.00 -9.80 4.23
N GLN A 169 8.20 -10.91 3.52
CA GLN A 169 7.54 -12.19 3.81
C GLN A 169 8.30 -13.07 4.81
N VAL A 170 9.51 -12.68 5.21
CA VAL A 170 10.30 -13.47 6.16
C VAL A 170 9.60 -13.55 7.53
N VAL A 171 9.68 -14.72 8.15
CA VAL A 171 9.22 -14.91 9.54
C VAL A 171 10.23 -14.27 10.48
N VAL A 172 9.76 -13.30 11.27
CA VAL A 172 10.55 -12.61 12.29
C VAL A 172 10.20 -13.15 13.66
N THR A 173 11.20 -13.58 14.41
CA THR A 173 11.09 -13.92 15.83
C THR A 173 11.75 -12.82 16.65
N LEU A 174 10.98 -12.12 17.46
CA LEU A 174 11.46 -11.11 18.39
C LEU A 174 11.70 -11.77 19.75
N THR A 175 12.81 -11.44 20.39
CA THR A 175 13.11 -11.86 21.77
C THR A 175 13.52 -10.65 22.59
N GLY A 176 12.84 -10.42 23.71
CA GLY A 176 13.12 -9.31 24.61
C GLY A 176 14.13 -9.66 25.69
N GLN A 177 14.65 -8.66 26.40
CA GLN A 177 15.53 -8.87 27.56
C GLN A 177 14.82 -9.57 28.73
N ASP A 178 13.50 -9.51 28.76
CA ASP A 178 12.63 -10.22 29.70
C ASP A 178 12.47 -11.71 29.35
N GLY A 179 13.13 -12.19 28.29
CA GLY A 179 13.03 -13.57 27.80
C GLY A 179 11.72 -13.88 27.09
N ALA A 180 10.79 -12.93 27.00
CA ALA A 180 9.59 -13.08 26.20
C ALA A 180 9.95 -13.18 24.72
N SER A 181 9.24 -14.02 23.97
CA SER A 181 9.43 -14.18 22.54
C SER A 181 8.11 -14.16 21.78
N ARG A 182 8.13 -13.56 20.59
CA ARG A 182 6.97 -13.42 19.69
C ARG A 182 7.43 -13.61 18.25
N SER A 183 6.75 -14.46 17.50
CA SER A 183 7.04 -14.67 16.07
C SER A 183 5.87 -14.21 15.20
N GLY A 184 6.17 -13.70 14.00
CA GLY A 184 5.17 -13.29 13.02
C GLY A 184 5.79 -12.84 11.71
N THR A 185 4.95 -12.60 10.70
CA THR A 185 5.33 -11.99 9.42
C THR A 185 4.83 -10.55 9.33
N CYS A 186 5.34 -9.77 8.38
CA CYS A 186 4.75 -8.47 8.10
C CYS A 186 3.42 -8.67 7.34
N GLY A 187 2.30 -8.48 8.03
CA GLY A 187 0.96 -8.62 7.46
C GLY A 187 0.48 -7.42 6.65
N LEU A 188 1.38 -6.57 6.14
CA LEU A 188 1.01 -5.49 5.22
C LEU A 188 0.90 -6.09 3.83
N ALA A 189 -0.32 -6.28 3.33
CA ALA A 189 -0.49 -6.53 1.90
C ALA A 189 0.04 -5.32 1.11
N PRO A 190 0.65 -5.50 -0.08
CA PRO A 190 1.05 -4.38 -0.92
C PRO A 190 -0.16 -3.46 -1.20
N GLY A 191 -0.24 -2.32 -0.51
CA GLY A 191 -1.32 -1.34 -0.64
C GLY A 191 -2.25 -1.17 0.57
N ASP A 192 -2.16 -1.98 1.62
CA ASP A 192 -3.00 -1.80 2.82
C ASP A 192 -2.35 -0.82 3.80
N THR A 193 -3.00 0.32 4.02
CA THR A 193 -2.71 1.24 5.12
C THR A 193 -3.21 0.67 6.45
N GLY A 194 -2.81 -0.55 6.80
CA GLY A 194 -2.78 -1.13 8.16
C GLY A 194 -4.02 -1.05 9.05
N ASN A 195 -5.18 -0.60 8.54
CA ASN A 195 -6.37 -0.34 9.34
C ASN A 195 -7.53 -1.12 8.74
N VAL A 196 -7.56 -2.42 9.02
CA VAL A 196 -8.78 -3.21 8.90
C VAL A 196 -9.42 -3.24 10.30
N PRO A 197 -10.52 -2.52 10.55
CA PRO A 197 -11.34 -2.78 11.71
C PRO A 197 -11.78 -4.24 11.64
N ALA A 198 -11.54 -4.98 12.72
CA ALA A 198 -12.00 -6.37 12.84
C ALA A 198 -13.51 -6.42 12.57
N ALA A 199 -13.90 -6.91 11.39
CA ALA A 199 -15.28 -7.19 11.05
C ALA A 199 -15.73 -8.38 11.89
N THR A 200 -16.21 -8.09 13.10
CA THR A 200 -17.02 -9.03 13.87
C THR A 200 -18.41 -8.99 13.25
N GLY A 201 -18.69 -9.97 12.40
CA GLY A 201 -19.96 -10.12 11.69
C GLY A 201 -20.32 -11.58 11.54
N THR A 202 -20.55 -12.25 12.67
CA THR A 202 -21.27 -13.53 12.75
C THR A 202 -22.65 -13.38 12.10
N GLY A 203 -22.93 -14.18 11.08
CA GLY A 203 -24.25 -14.21 10.43
C GLY A 203 -24.37 -15.38 9.47
N ALA A 204 -24.73 -16.54 10.01
CA ALA A 204 -25.00 -17.78 9.31
C ALA A 204 -25.94 -17.59 8.09
N ARG A 205 -25.56 -18.15 6.93
CA ARG A 205 -26.52 -18.52 5.89
C ARG A 205 -26.89 -19.98 6.09
N SER A 206 -28.05 -20.22 6.70
CA SER A 206 -28.74 -21.51 6.65
C SER A 206 -29.20 -21.80 5.20
N PRO A 207 -29.16 -23.07 4.75
CA PRO A 207 -29.73 -23.45 3.46
C PRO A 207 -31.27 -23.51 3.55
N TRP A 208 -31.93 -23.04 2.48
CA TRP A 208 -33.38 -23.00 2.31
C TRP A 208 -34.00 -24.42 2.29
N PRO A 209 -35.19 -24.63 2.90
CA PRO A 209 -35.96 -25.85 2.71
C PRO A 209 -36.73 -25.83 1.38
N GLY A 210 -36.76 -26.98 0.70
CA GLY A 210 -37.49 -27.19 -0.55
C GLY A 210 -39.00 -27.09 -0.38
N THR A 211 -39.66 -26.63 -1.44
CA THR A 211 -41.11 -26.51 -1.59
C THR A 211 -41.69 -27.83 -2.13
N PRO A 212 -42.82 -28.35 -1.61
CA PRO A 212 -43.62 -29.35 -2.31
C PRO A 212 -44.78 -28.69 -3.05
N GLY A 213 -45.02 -29.12 -4.29
CA GLY A 213 -46.14 -28.72 -5.15
C GLY A 213 -46.02 -29.36 -6.52
#